data_AF-A0A2H5WTI5-F1
#
_entry.id   AF-A0A2H5WTI5-F1
#
_cell.length_a   1.000
_cell.length_b   1.000
_cell.length_c   1.000
_cell.angle_alpha   90.00
_cell.angle_beta   90.00
_cell.angle_gamma   90.00
#
_symmetry.space_group_name_H-M   'P 1'
#
loop_
_entity.id
_entity.type
_entity.pdbx_description
1 polymer ?
#
loop_
_entity_poly.entity_id
_entity_poly.type
_entity_poly.pdbx_seq_one_letter_code
_entity_poly.pdbx_strand_id
1 'polypeptide(L)' 'MKTEIELTPTQWQQLSQLAQQQQKSVAELIAEAIERLLQTPSTDAWEERKQRALSVVGRFPAEPDLAQRHDVYFAEEP' A
#
# COMPACT_ATOMS: atom_id res chain seq x y z
N MET A 1 -14.32 6.97 -19.38
CA MET A 1 -13.37 7.40 -20.44
C MET A 1 -12.78 6.16 -21.08
N LYS A 2 -12.54 6.14 -22.39
CA LYS A 2 -11.88 5.02 -23.08
C LYS A 2 -10.53 5.52 -23.59
N THR A 3 -9.49 4.76 -23.31
CA THR A 3 -8.12 5.03 -23.77
C THR A 3 -7.64 3.80 -24.52
N GLU A 4 -6.92 4.02 -25.62
CA GLU A 4 -6.24 2.97 -26.37
C GLU A 4 -4.74 3.07 -26.10
N ILE A 5 -4.11 1.93 -25.80
CA ILE A 5 -2.69 1.84 -25.48
C ILE A 5 -2.08 0.72 -26.30
N GLU A 6 -0.87 0.94 -26.80
CA GLU A 6 -0.11 -0.11 -27.49
C GLU A 6 0.69 -0.92 -26.47
N LEU A 7 0.60 -2.24 -26.58
CA LEU A 7 1.38 -3.18 -25.78
C LEU A 7 2.36 -3.91 -26.67
N THR A 8 3.57 -4.14 -26.15
CA THR A 8 4.51 -5.03 -26.83
C THR A 8 3.96 -6.46 -26.84
N PRO A 9 4.36 -7.30 -27.81
CA PRO A 9 3.92 -8.70 -27.87
C PRO A 9 4.20 -9.47 -26.57
N THR A 10 5.35 -9.20 -25.94
CA THR A 10 5.74 -9.81 -24.67
C THR A 10 4.83 -9.39 -23.52
N GLN A 11 4.50 -8.09 -23.42
CA GLN A 11 3.56 -7.59 -22.41
C GLN A 11 2.18 -8.23 -22.58
N TRP A 12 1.69 -8.32 -23.82
CA TRP A 12 0.40 -8.94 -24.12
C TRP A 12 0.35 -10.42 -23.69
N GLN A 13 1.40 -11.18 -23.99
CA GLN A 13 1.50 -12.59 -23.60
C GLN A 13 1.45 -12.74 -22.08
N GLN A 14 2.23 -11.95 -21.34
CA GLN A 14 2.28 -12.00 -19.88
C GLN A 14 0.94 -11.59 -19.25
N LEU A 15 0.32 -10.51 -19.75
CA LEU A 15 -1.00 -10.06 -19.31
C LEU A 15 -2.08 -11.11 -19.55
N SER A 16 -2.10 -11.73 -20.73
CA SER A 16 -3.07 -12.76 -21.09
C SER A 16 -2.96 -14.00 -20.20
N GLN A 17 -1.72 -14.44 -19.95
CA GLN A 17 -1.47 -15.58 -19.06
C GLN A 17 -1.92 -15.27 -17.62
N LEU A 18 -1.62 -14.07 -17.12
CA LEU A 18 -2.01 -13.65 -15.78
C LEU A 18 -3.53 -13.51 -15.63
N ALA A 19 -4.20 -12.97 -16.64
CA ALA A 19 -5.65 -12.84 -16.68
C ALA A 19 -6.33 -14.22 -16.65
N GLN A 20 -5.80 -15.19 -17.41
CA GLN A 20 -6.30 -16.57 -17.39
C GLN A 20 -6.11 -17.24 -16.02
N GLN A 21 -4.94 -17.07 -15.40
CA GLN A 21 -4.67 -17.61 -14.06
C GLN A 21 -5.61 -17.04 -13.00
N GLN A 22 -5.98 -15.77 -13.12
CA GLN A 22 -6.86 -15.07 -12.18
C GLN A 22 -8.35 -15.15 -12.57
N GLN A 23 -8.69 -15.81 -13.69
CA GLN A 23 -10.06 -15.91 -14.21
C GLN A 23 -10.72 -14.53 -14.43
N LYS A 24 -9.93 -13.56 -14.90
CA LYS A 24 -10.35 -12.18 -15.20
C LYS A 24 -10.14 -11.86 -16.67
N SER A 25 -10.82 -10.84 -17.16
CA SER A 25 -10.47 -10.24 -18.44
C SER A 25 -9.18 -9.42 -18.33
N VAL A 26 -8.47 -9.26 -19.44
CA VAL A 26 -7.28 -8.40 -19.51
C VAL A 26 -7.61 -6.96 -19.14
N ALA A 27 -8.81 -6.48 -19.53
CA ALA A 27 -9.27 -5.13 -19.21
C ALA A 27 -9.48 -4.91 -17.71
N GLU A 28 -10.13 -5.86 -17.03
CA GLU A 28 -10.31 -5.81 -15.56
C GLU A 28 -8.96 -5.84 -14.85
N LEU A 29 -8.02 -6.67 -15.31
CA LEU A 29 -6.69 -6.76 -14.71
C LEU A 29 -5.92 -5.44 -14.84
N ILE A 30 -5.99 -4.79 -16.01
CA ILE A 30 -5.37 -3.48 -16.23
C ILE A 30 -6.02 -2.42 -15.33
N ALA A 31 -7.36 -2.40 -15.24
CA ALA A 31 -8.07 -1.45 -14.39
C ALA A 31 -7.69 -1.60 -12.91
N GLU A 32 -7.64 -2.83 -12.40
CA GLU A 32 -7.21 -3.11 -11.03
C GLU A 32 -5.75 -2.71 -10.79
N ALA A 33 -4.85 -2.96 -11.76
CA ALA A 33 -3.46 -2.57 -11.64
C ALA A 33 -3.29 -1.04 -11.56
N ILE A 34 -4.06 -0.30 -12.38
CA ILE A 34 -4.10 1.17 -12.34
C ILE A 34 -4.63 1.64 -10.99
N GLU A 35 -5.73 1.08 -10.50
CA GLU A 35 -6.30 1.45 -9.21
C GLU A 35 -5.29 1.23 -8.07
N ARG A 36 -4.61 0.09 -8.06
CA ARG A 36 -3.55 -0.19 -7.07
C ARG A 36 -2.39 0.79 -7.18
N LEU A 37 -2.00 1.16 -8.40
CA LEU A 37 -0.93 2.12 -8.61
C LEU A 37 -1.32 3.50 -8.08
N LEU A 38 -2.58 3.93 -8.29
CA LEU A 38 -3.11 5.20 -7.81
C LEU A 38 -3.34 5.22 -6.28
N GLN A 39 -3.71 4.07 -5.71
CA GLN A 39 -3.89 3.90 -4.26
C GLN A 39 -2.59 3.68 -3.51
N THR A 40 -1.50 3.33 -4.20
CA THR A 40 -0.20 3.19 -3.57
C THR A 40 0.24 4.59 -3.13
N PRO A 41 0.39 4.86 -1.82
CA PRO A 41 0.81 6.17 -1.35
C PRO A 41 2.15 6.48 -2.01
N SER A 42 2.23 7.61 -2.71
CA SER A 42 3.50 8.11 -3.24
C SER A 42 4.51 8.23 -2.08
N THR A 43 5.80 8.23 -2.38
CA THR A 43 6.83 8.51 -1.37
C THR A 43 6.53 9.80 -0.59
N ASP A 44 5.84 10.76 -1.22
CA ASP A 44 5.34 11.97 -0.57
C ASP A 44 4.31 11.69 0.53
N ALA A 45 3.40 10.73 0.33
CA ALA A 45 2.44 10.31 1.34
C ALA A 45 3.09 9.56 2.52
N TRP A 46 4.23 8.89 2.30
CA TRP A 46 5.04 8.37 3.40
C TRP A 46 5.69 9.50 4.21
N GLU A 47 6.33 10.47 3.55
CA GLU A 47 6.96 11.58 4.26
C GLU A 47 5.91 12.44 4.98
N GLU A 48 4.75 12.69 4.38
CA GLU A 48 3.62 13.38 5.03
C GLU A 48 3.06 12.60 6.23
N ARG A 49 2.94 11.27 6.11
CA ARG A 49 2.53 10.40 7.22
C ARG A 49 3.55 10.42 8.36
N LYS A 50 4.85 10.43 8.02
CA LYS A 50 5.95 10.57 8.98
C LYS A 50 5.93 11.93 9.66
N GLN A 51 5.75 13.03 8.93
CA GLN A 51 5.64 14.37 9.51
C GLN A 51 4.43 14.49 10.44
N ARG A 52 3.29 13.90 10.07
CA ARG A 52 2.10 13.83 10.96
C ARG A 52 2.33 12.98 12.21
N ALA A 53 3.09 11.89 12.12
CA ALA A 53 3.45 11.10 13.29
C ALA A 53 4.41 11.87 14.20
N LEU A 54 5.42 12.55 13.63
CA LEU A 54 6.39 13.36 14.38
C LEU A 54 5.73 14.55 15.09
N SER A 55 4.70 15.17 14.51
CA SER A 55 4.03 16.33 15.10
C SER A 55 3.28 16.03 16.40
N VAL A 56 3.03 14.75 16.70
CA VAL A 56 2.38 14.31 17.95
C VAL A 56 3.35 13.62 18.93
N VAL A 57 4.63 13.44 18.56
CA VAL A 57 5.64 12.86 19.46
C VAL A 57 5.84 13.75 20.68
N GLY A 58 5.86 13.15 21.87
CA GLY A 58 6.00 13.86 23.14
C GLY A 58 4.74 14.58 23.62
N ARG A 59 3.63 14.49 22.88
CA ARG A 59 2.34 15.07 23.29
C ARG A 59 1.71 14.33 24.48
N PHE A 60 1.98 13.03 24.60
CA PHE A 60 1.45 12.19 25.67
C PHE A 60 2.57 11.72 26.58
N PRO A 61 2.41 11.81 27.91
CA PRO A 61 3.35 11.23 28.85
C PRO A 61 3.35 9.71 28.68
N ALA A 62 4.54 9.12 28.73
CA ALA A 62 4.76 7.69 28.59
C ALA A 62 5.99 7.26 29.40
N GLU A 63 6.05 5.98 29.74
CA GLU A 63 7.17 5.37 30.43
C GLU A 63 8.42 5.38 29.54
N PRO A 64 9.62 5.66 30.09
CA PRO A 64 10.85 5.78 29.29
C PRO A 64 11.22 4.50 28.51
N ASP A 65 10.79 3.35 29.01
CA ASP A 65 11.05 2.03 28.45
C ASP A 65 9.82 1.42 27.74
N LEU A 66 8.73 2.19 27.59
CA LEU A 66 7.50 1.75 26.93
C LEU A 66 7.77 1.15 25.54
N ALA A 67 8.65 1.79 24.74
CA ALA A 67 9.00 1.29 23.42
C ALA A 67 9.67 -0.10 23.45
N GLN A 68 10.47 -0.39 24.48
CA GLN A 68 11.18 -1.67 24.63
C GLN A 68 10.30 -2.76 25.24
N ARG A 69 9.39 -2.38 26.14
CA ARG A 69 8.55 -3.31 26.91
C ARG A 69 7.08 -3.30 26.48
N HIS A 70 6.78 -2.80 25.28
CA HIS A 70 5.40 -2.61 24.81
C HIS A 70 4.56 -3.88 24.92
N ASP A 71 5.11 -5.05 24.62
CA ASP A 71 4.42 -6.35 24.76
C ASP A 71 4.03 -6.67 26.21
N VAL A 72 4.88 -6.29 27.17
CA VAL A 72 4.62 -6.51 28.61
C VAL A 72 3.50 -5.60 29.08
N TYR A 73 3.57 -4.30 28.74
CA TYR A 73 2.50 -3.36 29.05
C TYR A 73 1.18 -3.73 28.37
N PHE A 74 1.22 -4.27 27.15
CA PHE A 74 0.04 -4.74 26.44
C PHE A 74 -0.60 -5.98 27.10
N ALA A 75 0.21 -6.89 27.64
CA ALA A 75 -0.28 -8.07 28.36
C ALA A 75 -0.75 -7.78 29.80
N GLU A 76 -0.37 -6.64 30.37
CA GLU A 76 -0.75 -6.20 31.71
C GLU A 76 -2.07 -5.39 31.73
N GLU A 77 -2.67 -5.07 30.57
CA GLU A 77 -4.03 -4.53 30.50
C GLU A 77 -5.07 -5.64 30.78
N PRO A 78 -5.97 -5.48 31.78
CA PRO A 78 -7.00 -6.46 32.13
C PRO A 78 -8.18 -6.53 31.17
#